data_AF-A0A922Y0E0-F1
#
_entry.id   AF-A0A922Y0E0-F1
#
_cell.length_a   1.000
_cell.length_b   1.000
_cell.length_c   1.000
_cell.angle_alpha   90.00
_cell.angle_beta   90.00
_cell.angle_gamma   90.00
#
_symmetry.space_group_name_H-M   'P 1'
#
loop_
_entity.id
_entity.type
_entity.pdbx_description
1 polymer ?
#
loop_
_entity_poly.entity_id
_entity_poly.type
_entity_poly.pdbx_seq_one_letter_code
_entity_poly.pdbx_strand_id
1 'polypeptide(L)'
;MSNDDDQGRLPPPKTTIPALREEERFRDPIEALTSGLGENPALGDLIAFRQSRPDLKEAARMSRQFDHEAHRVAYADERHPQATTVTSGLELAALLFDSLVCAWPADTLDEVDAKLALAHGRGPFGTDQEADYIASLEPATARRIRVMRAAFHVGELTVPPAPPAPTLDDRNLAAWPRLRYDLRDLLPVRGGQPVLTITPEIWIAFARSGPDFARLRERAVRMCATAERLFDLAHANEDGKSRDLRLAAEGAQLLAYLTACQVMIWPVRSKADLDDKRAIAQVINDRACRPDPLHMQAIVRHIVDEAIWVHRRLGLSDRALFTTDWIEIV
;
A
#
# COMPACT_ATOMS: atom_id res chain seq x y z
N MET A 1 10.11 11.64 40.47
CA MET A 1 9.24 11.87 39.30
C MET A 1 10.10 11.63 38.08
N SER A 2 9.98 10.45 37.47
CA SER A 2 10.75 10.07 36.27
C SER A 2 9.92 10.46 35.05
N ASN A 3 10.52 11.21 34.12
CA ASN A 3 9.90 11.66 32.88
C ASN A 3 9.70 10.46 31.95
N ASP A 4 8.45 10.06 31.79
CA ASP A 4 7.98 8.91 31.00
C ASP A 4 7.58 9.35 29.58
N ASP A 5 8.31 10.31 28.99
CA ASP A 5 7.99 10.96 27.70
C ASP A 5 8.68 10.31 26.48
N ASP A 6 9.39 9.19 26.67
CA ASP A 6 10.21 8.54 25.62
C ASP A 6 9.49 7.34 24.95
N GLN A 7 8.16 7.27 25.02
CA GLN A 7 7.36 6.06 24.75
C GLN A 7 7.15 5.67 23.26
N GLY A 8 7.90 6.24 22.31
CA GLY A 8 7.68 5.94 20.88
C GLY A 8 8.74 6.39 19.89
N ARG A 9 9.89 6.89 20.35
CA ARG A 9 10.98 7.26 19.43
C ARG A 9 11.79 6.02 19.08
N LEU A 10 11.99 5.78 17.78
CA LEU A 10 13.04 4.89 17.32
C LEU A 10 14.35 5.32 18.02
N PRO A 11 15.10 4.40 18.64
CA PRO A 11 16.28 4.77 19.40
C PRO A 11 17.25 5.57 18.51
N PRO A 12 17.85 6.66 19.03
CA PRO A 12 18.79 7.45 18.26
C PRO A 12 19.94 6.57 17.77
N PRO A 13 20.48 6.82 16.57
CA PRO A 13 21.52 5.99 16.00
C PRO A 13 22.74 5.96 16.94
N LYS A 14 23.19 4.76 17.31
CA LYS A 14 24.43 4.57 18.10
C LYS A 14 25.71 4.93 17.31
N THR A 15 25.56 5.27 16.04
CA THR A 15 26.64 5.59 15.13
C THR A 15 26.14 6.63 14.14
N THR A 16 26.89 7.72 13.98
CA THR A 16 26.66 8.77 12.99
C THR A 16 26.63 8.13 11.60
N ILE A 17 25.45 7.78 11.10
CA ILE A 17 25.29 7.29 9.72
C ILE A 17 25.59 8.48 8.82
N PRO A 18 26.57 8.40 7.90
CA PRO A 18 26.83 9.48 6.96
C PRO A 18 25.55 9.78 6.18
N ALA A 19 25.23 11.06 6.00
CA ALA A 19 24.06 11.47 5.24
C ALA A 19 24.17 10.94 3.80
N LEU A 20 23.33 9.96 3.45
CA LEU A 20 23.22 9.47 2.08
C LEU A 20 22.87 10.63 1.16
N ARG A 21 23.55 10.69 0.00
CA ARG A 21 23.22 11.65 -1.07
C ARG A 21 21.78 11.40 -1.53
N GLU A 22 21.07 12.42 -2.00
CA GLU A 22 19.67 12.27 -2.44
C GLU A 22 19.51 11.22 -3.57
N GLU A 23 20.54 11.05 -4.39
CA GLU A 23 20.61 10.04 -5.47
C GLU A 23 20.73 8.60 -4.94
N GLU A 24 21.18 8.42 -3.70
CA GLU A 24 21.39 7.12 -3.06
C GLU A 24 20.21 6.72 -2.16
N ARG A 25 19.17 7.56 -2.04
CA ARG A 25 18.00 7.28 -1.21
C ARG A 25 16.92 6.55 -2.00
N PHE A 26 16.37 5.50 -1.41
CA PHE A 26 15.13 4.93 -1.90
C PHE A 26 14.01 5.96 -1.73
N ARG A 27 13.35 6.31 -2.83
CA ARG A 27 12.22 7.24 -2.83
C ARG A 27 10.94 6.46 -2.62
N ASP A 28 10.04 7.02 -1.82
CA ASP A 28 8.68 6.54 -1.72
C ASP A 28 8.04 6.53 -3.13
N PRO A 29 7.53 5.38 -3.62
CA PRO A 29 6.97 5.29 -4.96
C PRO A 29 5.68 6.11 -5.14
N ILE A 30 4.90 6.35 -4.07
CA ILE A 30 3.75 7.26 -4.10
C ILE A 30 4.23 8.70 -4.23
N GLU A 31 5.24 9.09 -3.46
CA GLU A 31 5.84 10.43 -3.55
C GLU A 31 6.46 10.64 -4.94
N ALA A 32 7.23 9.68 -5.45
CA ALA A 32 7.88 9.76 -6.76
C ALA A 32 6.85 9.90 -7.90
N LEU A 33 5.70 9.25 -7.79
CA LEU A 33 4.62 9.36 -8.77
C LEU A 33 3.89 10.71 -8.67
N THR A 34 3.77 11.26 -7.46
CA THR A 34 2.93 12.46 -7.19
C THR A 34 3.72 13.76 -7.05
N SER A 35 5.06 13.72 -7.08
CA SER A 35 5.91 14.89 -6.86
C SER A 35 5.78 15.96 -7.94
N GLY A 36 5.39 15.57 -9.16
CA GLY A 36 5.12 16.50 -10.26
C GLY A 36 3.78 17.23 -10.11
N LEU A 37 2.87 16.72 -9.28
CA LEU A 37 1.59 17.34 -8.99
C LEU A 37 1.79 18.26 -7.79
N GLY A 38 1.83 19.57 -8.03
CA GLY A 38 1.91 20.56 -6.95
C GLY A 38 0.76 20.43 -5.94
N GLU A 39 0.79 21.21 -4.86
CA GLU A 39 -0.24 21.16 -3.80
C GLU A 39 -1.66 21.52 -4.27
N ASN A 40 -1.76 22.31 -5.34
CA ASN A 40 -3.01 22.70 -5.98
C ASN A 40 -2.94 22.35 -7.48
N PRO A 41 -3.12 21.06 -7.84
CA PRO A 41 -3.04 20.62 -9.23
C PRO A 41 -4.16 21.26 -10.06
N ALA A 42 -3.86 21.62 -11.30
CA ALA A 42 -4.87 22.11 -12.23
C ALA A 42 -5.80 20.96 -12.67
N LEU A 43 -6.94 21.30 -13.25
CA LEU A 43 -7.89 20.30 -13.77
C LEU A 43 -7.22 19.33 -14.76
N GLY A 44 -6.38 19.87 -15.66
CA GLY A 44 -5.62 19.08 -16.63
C GLY A 44 -4.63 18.12 -15.97
N ASP A 45 -4.00 18.52 -14.86
CA ASP A 45 -3.07 17.67 -14.12
C ASP A 45 -3.78 16.50 -13.46
N LEU A 46 -4.98 16.74 -12.90
CA LEU A 46 -5.80 15.69 -12.28
C LEU A 46 -6.31 14.67 -13.31
N ILE A 47 -6.73 15.15 -14.49
CA ILE A 47 -7.13 14.29 -15.61
C ILE A 47 -5.92 13.46 -16.09
N ALA A 48 -4.79 14.12 -16.31
CA ALA A 48 -3.55 13.46 -16.73
C ALA A 48 -3.11 12.43 -15.70
N PHE A 49 -3.20 12.74 -14.40
CA PHE A 49 -2.87 11.80 -13.34
C PHE A 49 -3.77 10.55 -13.36
N ARG A 50 -5.09 10.73 -13.44
CA ARG A 50 -6.04 9.61 -13.56
C ARG A 50 -5.76 8.73 -14.80
N GLN A 51 -5.29 9.35 -15.88
CA GLN A 51 -5.00 8.68 -17.15
C GLN A 51 -3.57 8.15 -17.27
N SER A 52 -2.67 8.51 -16.35
CA SER A 52 -1.24 8.21 -16.45
C SER A 52 -0.91 6.72 -16.44
N ARG A 53 -1.82 5.87 -15.94
CA ARG A 53 -1.75 4.40 -15.94
C ARG A 53 -0.32 3.88 -15.68
N PRO A 54 0.20 4.05 -14.46
CA PRO A 54 1.51 3.50 -14.10
C PRO A 54 1.51 1.99 -14.32
N ASP A 55 2.69 1.41 -14.56
CA ASP A 55 2.84 -0.04 -14.74
C ASP A 55 2.54 -0.77 -13.42
N LEU A 56 1.27 -1.12 -13.22
CA LEU A 56 0.81 -1.79 -12.00
C LEU A 56 1.30 -3.23 -11.91
N LYS A 57 1.64 -3.87 -13.05
CA LYS A 57 2.26 -5.20 -13.04
C LYS A 57 3.67 -5.12 -12.47
N GLU A 58 4.42 -4.11 -12.86
CA GLU A 58 5.74 -3.86 -12.28
C GLU A 58 5.64 -3.46 -10.81
N ALA A 59 4.71 -2.58 -10.43
CA ALA A 59 4.46 -2.26 -9.02
C ALA A 59 4.13 -3.51 -8.19
N ALA A 60 3.30 -4.41 -8.71
CA ALA A 60 2.99 -5.68 -8.06
C ALA A 60 4.23 -6.60 -7.93
N ARG A 61 5.08 -6.68 -8.96
CA ARG A 61 6.35 -7.42 -8.89
C ARG A 61 7.27 -6.84 -7.83
N MET A 62 7.45 -5.52 -7.81
CA MET A 62 8.30 -4.84 -6.84
C MET A 62 7.79 -5.06 -5.41
N SER A 63 6.49 -4.97 -5.17
CA SER A 63 5.89 -5.32 -3.87
C SER A 63 6.30 -6.73 -3.43
N ARG A 64 6.09 -7.74 -4.29
CA ARG A 64 6.43 -9.14 -3.98
C ARG A 64 7.91 -9.36 -3.77
N GLN A 65 8.74 -8.69 -4.57
CA GLN A 65 10.19 -8.77 -4.46
C GLN A 65 10.66 -8.22 -3.11
N PHE A 66 10.19 -7.04 -2.71
CA PHE A 66 10.55 -6.46 -1.41
C PHE A 66 10.00 -7.27 -0.24
N ASP A 67 8.78 -7.79 -0.34
CA ASP A 67 8.20 -8.67 0.68
C ASP A 67 9.03 -9.96 0.85
N HIS A 68 9.38 -10.64 -0.24
CA HIS A 68 10.20 -11.85 -0.17
C HIS A 68 11.61 -11.58 0.32
N GLU A 69 12.20 -10.48 -0.11
CA GLU A 69 13.52 -10.09 0.34
C GLU A 69 13.53 -9.73 1.83
N ALA A 70 12.49 -9.05 2.33
CA ALA A 70 12.31 -8.79 3.75
C ALA A 70 12.31 -10.11 4.55
N HIS A 71 11.58 -11.13 4.08
CA HIS A 71 11.60 -12.44 4.72
C HIS A 71 13.00 -13.06 4.71
N ARG A 72 13.74 -12.99 3.59
CA ARG A 72 15.11 -13.53 3.53
C ARG A 72 16.05 -12.82 4.50
N VAL A 73 15.99 -11.50 4.58
CA VAL A 73 16.78 -10.71 5.54
C VAL A 73 16.42 -11.09 6.97
N ALA A 74 15.13 -11.26 7.27
CA ALA A 74 14.66 -11.67 8.58
C ALA A 74 15.13 -13.09 8.97
N TYR A 75 15.33 -14.00 8.01
CA TYR A 75 15.87 -15.34 8.27
C TYR A 75 17.40 -15.42 8.22
N ALA A 76 18.07 -14.45 7.60
CA ALA A 76 19.52 -14.32 7.58
C ALA A 76 20.09 -13.70 8.89
N ASP A 77 19.25 -13.59 9.93
CA ASP A 77 19.40 -12.80 11.17
C ASP A 77 20.72 -13.01 11.92
N GLU A 78 21.39 -14.15 11.76
CA GLU A 78 22.65 -14.46 12.44
C GLU A 78 23.84 -13.54 12.08
N ARG A 79 23.68 -12.57 11.16
CA ARG A 79 24.82 -11.79 10.64
C ARG A 79 24.74 -10.26 10.74
N HIS A 80 23.61 -9.65 11.12
CA HIS A 80 23.54 -8.18 11.11
C HIS A 80 22.69 -7.57 12.24
N PRO A 81 23.28 -6.73 13.13
CA PRO A 81 22.56 -6.13 14.27
C PRO A 81 21.44 -5.15 13.89
N GLN A 82 21.21 -4.92 12.59
CA GLN A 82 20.18 -4.03 12.05
C GLN A 82 19.22 -4.75 11.07
N ALA A 83 19.28 -6.08 10.97
CA ALA A 83 18.45 -6.89 10.07
C ALA A 83 16.95 -6.57 10.23
N THR A 84 16.49 -6.40 11.47
CA THR A 84 15.11 -5.99 11.79
C THR A 84 14.69 -4.66 11.13
N THR A 85 15.56 -3.65 11.17
CA THR A 85 15.27 -2.32 10.60
C THR A 85 15.27 -2.38 9.08
N VAL A 86 16.22 -3.11 8.49
CA VAL A 86 16.30 -3.32 7.03
C VAL A 86 15.06 -4.05 6.53
N THR A 87 14.70 -5.14 7.20
CA THR A 87 13.47 -5.90 6.93
C THR A 87 12.24 -5.00 6.96
N SER A 88 12.13 -4.17 7.99
CA SER A 88 11.00 -3.24 8.13
C SER A 88 10.97 -2.20 7.00
N GLY A 89 12.13 -1.68 6.58
CA GLY A 89 12.23 -0.77 5.44
C GLY A 89 11.73 -1.40 4.13
N LEU A 90 12.09 -2.66 3.88
CA LEU A 90 11.63 -3.43 2.72
C LEU A 90 10.11 -3.68 2.79
N GLU A 91 9.57 -4.02 3.96
CA GLU A 91 8.12 -4.20 4.12
C GLU A 91 7.33 -2.91 3.94
N LEU A 92 7.82 -1.77 4.45
CA LEU A 92 7.20 -0.47 4.20
C LEU A 92 7.16 -0.16 2.69
N ALA A 93 8.25 -0.44 1.98
CA ALA A 93 8.27 -0.25 0.52
C ALA A 93 7.26 -1.18 -0.19
N ALA A 94 7.16 -2.44 0.22
CA ALA A 94 6.18 -3.37 -0.31
C ALA A 94 4.74 -2.85 -0.12
N LEU A 95 4.41 -2.33 1.06
CA LEU A 95 3.09 -1.76 1.36
C LEU A 95 2.75 -0.51 0.52
N LEU A 96 3.75 0.28 0.13
CA LEU A 96 3.54 1.44 -0.76
C LEU A 96 3.20 0.99 -2.18
N PHE A 97 3.87 -0.04 -2.68
CA PHE A 97 3.51 -0.64 -3.95
C PHE A 97 2.14 -1.33 -3.91
N ASP A 98 1.80 -2.01 -2.81
CA ASP A 98 0.44 -2.56 -2.62
C ASP A 98 -0.61 -1.44 -2.68
N SER A 99 -0.33 -0.30 -2.06
CA SER A 99 -1.20 0.88 -2.08
C SER A 99 -1.41 1.42 -3.49
N LEU A 100 -0.33 1.52 -4.28
CA LEU A 100 -0.39 1.95 -5.68
C LEU A 100 -1.28 1.03 -6.52
N VAL A 101 -1.06 -0.28 -6.42
CA VAL A 101 -1.83 -1.27 -7.21
C VAL A 101 -3.29 -1.30 -6.80
N CYS A 102 -3.58 -1.29 -5.49
CA CYS A 102 -4.94 -1.45 -5.00
C CYS A 102 -5.78 -0.19 -5.20
N ALA A 103 -5.22 1.00 -4.97
CA ALA A 103 -5.93 2.26 -5.09
C ALA A 103 -6.30 2.60 -6.54
N TRP A 104 -5.49 2.17 -7.52
CA TRP A 104 -5.77 2.46 -8.92
C TRP A 104 -7.03 1.70 -9.40
N PRO A 105 -7.91 2.33 -10.21
CA PRO A 105 -9.03 1.63 -10.81
C PRO A 105 -8.55 0.58 -11.83
N ALA A 106 -9.29 -0.53 -11.91
CA ALA A 106 -9.05 -1.58 -12.90
C ALA A 106 -9.84 -1.25 -14.17
N ASP A 107 -9.20 -0.58 -15.13
CA ASP A 107 -9.84 -0.23 -16.42
C ASP A 107 -9.53 -1.27 -17.52
N THR A 108 -8.46 -2.06 -17.37
CA THR A 108 -8.02 -3.08 -18.33
C THR A 108 -7.66 -4.39 -17.62
N LEU A 109 -7.41 -5.44 -18.40
CA LEU A 109 -6.98 -6.73 -17.85
C LEU A 109 -5.61 -6.66 -17.18
N ASP A 110 -4.76 -5.69 -17.53
CA ASP A 110 -3.42 -5.60 -16.93
C ASP A 110 -3.49 -5.17 -15.45
N GLU A 111 -4.35 -4.21 -15.11
CA GLU A 111 -4.57 -3.80 -13.72
C GLU A 111 -5.30 -4.90 -12.92
N VAL A 112 -6.24 -5.61 -13.56
CA VAL A 112 -6.91 -6.79 -12.97
C VAL A 112 -5.89 -7.85 -12.60
N ASP A 113 -5.01 -8.22 -13.53
CA ASP A 113 -3.98 -9.23 -13.30
C ASP A 113 -3.03 -8.82 -12.15
N ALA A 114 -2.64 -7.53 -12.09
CA ALA A 114 -1.80 -7.01 -11.02
C ALA A 114 -2.46 -7.12 -9.63
N LYS A 115 -3.74 -6.72 -9.51
CA LYS A 115 -4.50 -6.82 -8.26
C LYS A 115 -4.67 -8.28 -7.81
N LEU A 116 -5.07 -9.16 -8.73
CA LEU A 116 -5.29 -10.59 -8.43
C LEU A 116 -3.98 -11.29 -8.05
N ALA A 117 -2.86 -10.91 -8.67
CA ALA A 117 -1.55 -11.44 -8.30
C ALA A 117 -1.14 -11.09 -6.87
N LEU A 118 -1.37 -9.84 -6.44
CA LEU A 118 -1.14 -9.46 -5.05
C LEU A 118 -2.12 -10.12 -4.10
N ALA A 119 -3.40 -10.21 -4.45
CA ALA A 119 -4.42 -10.88 -3.65
C ALA A 119 -4.05 -12.34 -3.34
N HIS A 120 -3.62 -13.11 -4.34
CA HIS A 120 -3.14 -14.48 -4.14
C HIS A 120 -1.87 -14.53 -3.29
N GLY A 121 -0.96 -13.57 -3.48
CA GLY A 121 0.29 -13.49 -2.74
C GLY A 121 0.13 -13.11 -1.26
N ARG A 122 -0.92 -12.34 -0.93
CA ARG A 122 -1.26 -11.81 0.40
C ARG A 122 -2.36 -12.62 1.10
N GLY A 123 -2.98 -13.56 0.40
CA GLY A 123 -3.96 -14.47 0.97
C GLY A 123 -3.37 -15.31 2.12
N PRO A 124 -4.21 -15.75 3.08
CA PRO A 124 -3.74 -16.60 4.18
C PRO A 124 -3.10 -17.89 3.67
N PHE A 125 -1.90 -18.22 4.20
CA PHE A 125 -1.18 -19.45 3.86
C PHE A 125 -2.04 -20.69 4.10
N GLY A 126 -2.11 -21.58 3.09
CA GLY A 126 -2.65 -22.93 3.25
C GLY A 126 -4.06 -23.17 2.72
N THR A 127 -4.59 -22.30 1.86
CA THR A 127 -5.93 -22.49 1.29
C THR A 127 -5.87 -22.95 -0.17
N ASP A 128 -5.74 -24.27 -0.37
CA ASP A 128 -6.48 -24.98 -1.45
C ASP A 128 -7.98 -25.07 -1.08
N GLN A 129 -8.48 -24.11 -0.29
CA GLN A 129 -9.86 -24.07 0.18
C GLN A 129 -10.60 -23.06 -0.67
N GLU A 130 -11.76 -23.48 -1.17
CA GLU A 130 -12.68 -22.68 -1.97
C GLU A 130 -12.97 -21.33 -1.29
N ALA A 131 -13.25 -20.31 -2.09
CA ALA A 131 -13.51 -18.94 -1.63
C ALA A 131 -14.61 -18.84 -0.53
N ASP A 132 -15.45 -19.87 -0.43
CA ASP A 132 -16.61 -20.01 0.43
C ASP A 132 -16.37 -20.88 1.69
N TYR A 133 -15.14 -21.34 1.95
CA TYR A 133 -14.86 -22.14 3.14
C TYR A 133 -14.84 -21.28 4.41
N ILE A 134 -15.92 -21.38 5.19
CA ILE A 134 -16.09 -20.72 6.50
C ILE A 134 -15.89 -21.78 7.59
N ALA A 135 -14.64 -22.11 7.92
CA ALA A 135 -14.37 -22.50 9.31
C ALA A 135 -14.58 -21.26 10.18
N SER A 136 -15.08 -21.43 11.40
CA SER A 136 -15.38 -20.33 12.35
C SER A 136 -14.14 -19.46 12.63
N LEU A 137 -13.85 -18.53 11.74
CA LEU A 137 -12.81 -17.54 11.90
C LEU A 137 -13.21 -16.61 13.05
N GLU A 138 -12.24 -16.24 13.87
CA GLU A 138 -12.44 -15.16 14.83
C GLU A 138 -12.96 -13.90 14.10
N PRO A 139 -13.94 -13.17 14.66
CA PRO A 139 -14.54 -12.00 14.00
C PRO A 139 -13.52 -10.98 13.47
N ALA A 140 -12.41 -10.77 14.20
CA ALA A 140 -11.33 -9.89 13.78
C ALA A 140 -10.60 -10.40 12.52
N THR A 141 -10.31 -11.70 12.44
CA THR A 141 -9.69 -12.33 11.26
C THR A 141 -10.64 -12.30 10.06
N ALA A 142 -11.92 -12.60 10.28
CA ALA A 142 -12.93 -12.52 9.23
C ALA A 142 -13.05 -11.10 8.66
N ARG A 143 -13.06 -10.07 9.52
CA ARG A 143 -13.04 -8.67 9.10
C ARG A 143 -11.79 -8.33 8.29
N ARG A 144 -10.59 -8.72 8.75
CA ARG A 144 -9.34 -8.47 8.02
C ARG A 144 -9.35 -9.11 6.63
N ILE A 145 -9.85 -10.34 6.51
CA ILE A 145 -9.98 -11.02 5.21
C ILE A 145 -10.98 -10.30 4.29
N ARG A 146 -12.14 -9.88 4.82
CA ARG A 146 -13.12 -9.11 4.04
C ARG A 146 -12.52 -7.80 3.52
N VAL A 147 -11.83 -7.05 4.38
CA VAL A 147 -11.18 -5.78 4.03
C VAL A 147 -10.06 -5.99 3.00
N MET A 148 -9.24 -7.02 3.18
CA MET A 148 -8.20 -7.39 2.21
C MET A 148 -8.83 -7.73 0.84
N ARG A 149 -9.83 -8.61 0.79
CA ARG A 149 -10.53 -8.97 -0.45
C ARG A 149 -11.15 -7.75 -1.14
N ALA A 150 -11.73 -6.85 -0.35
CA ALA A 150 -12.28 -5.59 -0.85
C ALA A 150 -11.18 -4.66 -1.43
N ALA A 151 -10.00 -4.58 -0.80
CA ALA A 151 -8.88 -3.78 -1.27
C ALA A 151 -8.35 -4.22 -2.64
N PHE A 152 -8.30 -5.54 -2.87
CA PHE A 152 -7.89 -6.12 -4.16
C PHE A 152 -9.06 -6.31 -5.15
N HIS A 153 -10.25 -5.80 -4.84
CA HIS A 153 -11.41 -5.97 -5.70
C HIS A 153 -11.20 -5.32 -7.08
N VAL A 154 -11.51 -6.07 -8.13
CA VAL A 154 -11.29 -5.69 -9.54
C VAL A 154 -12.49 -4.96 -10.16
N GLY A 155 -13.52 -4.67 -9.36
CA GLY A 155 -14.74 -4.00 -9.80
C GLY A 155 -15.70 -4.95 -10.51
N GLU A 156 -16.49 -4.41 -11.44
CA GLU A 156 -17.49 -5.16 -12.23
C GLU A 156 -16.89 -5.81 -13.49
N LEU A 157 -15.59 -5.70 -13.72
CA LEU A 157 -14.94 -6.30 -14.89
C LEU A 157 -15.05 -7.82 -14.85
N THR A 158 -15.65 -8.40 -15.89
CA THR A 158 -15.68 -9.85 -16.07
C THR A 158 -14.26 -10.35 -16.34
N VAL A 159 -13.68 -11.05 -15.37
CA VAL A 159 -12.34 -11.62 -15.49
C VAL A 159 -12.46 -12.96 -16.22
N PRO A 160 -11.79 -13.15 -17.39
CA PRO A 160 -11.77 -14.45 -18.04
C PRO A 160 -11.07 -15.47 -17.12
N PRO A 161 -11.54 -16.74 -17.09
CA PRO A 161 -11.01 -17.75 -16.18
C PRO A 161 -9.49 -17.89 -16.33
N ALA A 162 -8.81 -18.22 -15.24
CA ALA A 162 -7.38 -18.48 -15.29
C ALA A 162 -7.10 -19.65 -16.25
N PRO A 163 -6.08 -19.56 -17.12
CA PRO A 163 -5.62 -20.71 -17.88
C PRO A 163 -5.18 -21.83 -16.92
N PRO A 164 -5.39 -23.10 -17.29
CA PRO A 164 -4.95 -24.23 -16.47
C PRO A 164 -3.43 -24.17 -16.26
N ALA A 165 -2.98 -24.55 -15.06
CA ALA A 165 -1.56 -24.63 -14.77
C ALA A 165 -0.87 -25.60 -15.76
N PRO A 166 0.34 -25.26 -16.27
CA PRO A 166 1.08 -26.16 -17.14
C PRO A 166 1.37 -27.47 -16.41
N THR A 167 1.22 -28.58 -17.13
CA THR A 167 1.43 -29.94 -16.63
C THR A 167 2.90 -30.36 -16.79
N LEU A 168 3.30 -31.45 -16.13
CA LEU A 168 4.66 -32.00 -16.27
C LEU A 168 5.03 -32.39 -17.72
N ASP A 169 4.02 -32.58 -18.59
CA ASP A 169 4.20 -32.89 -20.01
C ASP A 169 4.46 -31.65 -20.87
N ASP A 170 4.19 -30.44 -20.35
CA ASP A 170 4.45 -29.16 -21.00
C ASP A 170 5.92 -28.73 -20.84
N ARG A 171 6.85 -29.63 -21.20
CA ARG A 171 8.29 -29.59 -20.87
C ARG A 171 9.06 -28.32 -21.27
N ASN A 172 8.45 -27.42 -22.06
CA ASN A 172 9.03 -26.13 -22.46
C ASN A 172 8.28 -24.90 -21.89
N LEU A 173 7.19 -25.10 -21.13
CA LEU A 173 6.43 -24.04 -20.44
C LEU A 173 6.81 -23.92 -18.97
N ALA A 174 7.76 -24.71 -18.46
CA ALA A 174 8.23 -24.65 -17.08
C ALA A 174 8.90 -23.31 -16.68
N ALA A 175 9.19 -22.43 -17.66
CA ALA A 175 9.64 -21.06 -17.44
C ALA A 175 8.50 -20.02 -17.46
N TRP A 176 7.27 -20.44 -17.75
CA TRP A 176 6.06 -19.61 -17.69
C TRP A 176 5.51 -19.62 -16.26
N PRO A 177 4.94 -18.49 -15.77
CA PRO A 177 4.25 -18.47 -14.49
C PRO A 177 3.31 -19.66 -14.33
N ARG A 178 3.50 -20.52 -13.31
CA ARG A 178 2.69 -21.74 -13.09
C ARG A 178 1.21 -21.44 -12.92
N LEU A 179 0.88 -20.20 -12.57
CA LEU A 179 -0.47 -19.63 -12.59
C LEU A 179 -0.40 -18.24 -13.24
N ARG A 180 -1.48 -17.81 -13.93
CA ARG A 180 -1.60 -16.49 -14.58
C ARG A 180 -1.35 -15.29 -13.66
N TYR A 181 -1.38 -15.52 -12.35
CA TYR A 181 -1.20 -14.52 -11.31
C TYR A 181 0.06 -14.77 -10.45
N ASP A 182 0.91 -15.71 -10.87
CA ASP A 182 2.10 -16.08 -10.12
C ASP A 182 3.28 -15.14 -10.42
N LEU A 183 3.46 -14.13 -9.57
CA LEU A 183 4.64 -13.27 -9.61
C LEU A 183 5.86 -13.93 -8.92
N ARG A 184 5.73 -15.15 -8.39
CA ARG A 184 6.79 -15.85 -7.62
C ARG A 184 7.84 -16.49 -8.51
N ASP A 185 7.54 -16.80 -9.78
CA ASP A 185 8.44 -17.59 -10.64
C ASP A 185 9.72 -16.85 -11.07
N LEU A 186 9.91 -15.59 -10.66
CA LEU A 186 11.14 -14.81 -10.87
C LEU A 186 12.09 -14.82 -9.67
N LEU A 187 11.69 -15.37 -8.51
CA LEU A 187 12.53 -15.41 -7.31
C LEU A 187 12.57 -16.83 -6.73
N PRO A 188 13.75 -17.34 -6.32
CA PRO A 188 13.82 -18.64 -5.66
C PRO A 188 12.88 -18.66 -4.45
N VAL A 189 12.04 -19.70 -4.38
CA VAL A 189 11.07 -19.89 -3.29
C VAL A 189 11.79 -19.81 -1.94
N ARG A 190 11.20 -19.05 -1.01
CA ARG A 190 11.50 -18.90 0.43
C ARG A 190 12.73 -19.61 0.99
N GLY A 191 13.52 -18.83 1.73
CA GLY A 191 14.70 -19.33 2.43
C GLY A 191 15.89 -19.34 1.48
N GLY A 192 16.92 -18.59 1.85
CA GLY A 192 18.08 -18.36 0.99
C GLY A 192 18.77 -17.08 1.42
N GLN A 193 20.01 -16.91 0.96
CA GLN A 193 20.70 -15.64 1.17
C GLN A 193 19.92 -14.51 0.47
N PRO A 194 19.98 -13.27 1.01
CA PRO A 194 19.48 -12.10 0.31
C PRO A 194 19.96 -12.09 -1.15
N VAL A 195 19.03 -11.87 -2.08
CA VAL A 195 19.30 -11.86 -3.53
C VAL A 195 19.49 -10.44 -4.04
N LEU A 196 18.80 -9.46 -3.44
CA LEU A 196 19.04 -8.08 -3.75
C LEU A 196 20.38 -7.64 -3.16
N THR A 197 21.11 -6.80 -3.89
CA THR A 197 22.23 -6.06 -3.29
C THR A 197 21.65 -5.07 -2.31
N ILE A 198 21.54 -5.48 -1.05
CA ILE A 198 21.00 -4.66 0.02
C ILE A 198 22.13 -3.77 0.53
N THR A 199 22.00 -2.46 0.35
CA THR A 199 22.76 -1.46 1.10
C THR A 199 21.97 -1.15 2.38
N PRO A 200 22.35 -1.70 3.55
CA PRO A 200 21.56 -1.58 4.77
C PRO A 200 21.22 -0.14 5.14
N GLU A 201 22.15 0.78 4.87
CA GLU A 201 22.03 2.21 5.17
C GLU A 201 20.83 2.85 4.46
N ILE A 202 20.56 2.46 3.20
CA ILE A 202 19.44 2.98 2.41
C ILE A 202 18.12 2.58 3.06
N TRP A 203 17.97 1.31 3.41
CA TRP A 203 16.74 0.77 3.99
C TRP A 203 16.51 1.25 5.43
N ILE A 204 17.59 1.40 6.20
CA ILE A 204 17.53 2.00 7.54
C ILE A 204 17.11 3.46 7.45
N ALA A 205 17.68 4.23 6.52
CA ALA A 205 17.30 5.62 6.29
C ALA A 205 15.84 5.71 5.84
N PHE A 206 15.39 4.84 4.94
CA PHE A 206 14.01 4.80 4.46
C PHE A 206 13.00 4.45 5.56
N ALA A 207 13.29 3.44 6.37
CA ALA A 207 12.43 3.07 7.52
C ALA A 207 12.29 4.21 8.54
N ARG A 208 13.29 5.10 8.61
CA ARG A 208 13.35 6.22 9.56
C ARG A 208 12.90 7.57 8.99
N SER A 209 12.81 7.71 7.67
CA SER A 209 12.62 9.01 7.02
C SER A 209 11.31 9.67 7.46
N GLY A 210 10.20 8.92 7.45
CA GLY A 210 8.88 9.31 7.91
C GLY A 210 8.33 10.57 7.22
N PRO A 211 7.17 10.52 6.54
CA PRO A 211 6.68 11.66 5.79
C PRO A 211 6.30 12.84 6.69
N ASP A 212 6.07 14.00 6.08
CA ASP A 212 5.43 15.14 6.74
C ASP A 212 3.93 14.86 6.91
N PHE A 213 3.55 14.33 8.08
CA PHE A 213 2.18 13.93 8.40
C PHE A 213 1.19 15.08 8.24
N ALA A 214 1.55 16.28 8.71
CA ALA A 214 0.66 17.45 8.67
C ALA A 214 0.39 17.88 7.23
N ARG A 215 1.44 17.98 6.40
CA ARG A 215 1.32 18.33 4.98
C ARG A 215 0.51 17.28 4.21
N LEU A 216 0.80 15.99 4.40
CA LEU A 216 0.04 14.93 3.73
C LEU A 216 -1.42 14.90 4.17
N ARG A 217 -1.70 15.15 5.45
CA ARG A 217 -3.08 15.27 5.96
C ARG A 217 -3.82 16.39 5.24
N GLU A 218 -3.23 17.57 5.17
CA GLU A 218 -3.81 18.72 4.47
C GLU A 218 -4.07 18.43 2.99
N ARG A 219 -3.12 17.75 2.32
CA ARG A 219 -3.27 17.34 0.92
C ARG A 219 -4.43 16.36 0.75
N ALA A 220 -4.51 15.30 1.57
CA ALA A 220 -5.59 14.31 1.48
C ALA A 220 -6.97 14.93 1.69
N VAL A 221 -7.14 15.76 2.74
CA VAL A 221 -8.41 16.47 3.02
C VAL A 221 -8.80 17.37 1.85
N ARG A 222 -7.85 18.15 1.32
CA ARG A 222 -8.07 19.05 0.19
C ARG A 222 -8.47 18.29 -1.07
N MET A 223 -7.83 17.15 -1.35
CA MET A 223 -8.11 16.36 -2.54
C MET A 223 -9.46 15.65 -2.43
N CYS A 224 -9.84 15.14 -1.26
CA CYS A 224 -11.21 14.65 -1.00
C CYS A 224 -12.26 15.74 -1.29
N ALA A 225 -12.09 16.94 -0.72
CA ALA A 225 -13.01 18.06 -0.93
C ALA A 225 -13.03 18.55 -2.38
N THR A 226 -11.91 18.43 -3.09
CA THR A 226 -11.82 18.76 -4.52
C THR A 226 -12.55 17.73 -5.37
N ALA A 227 -12.37 16.44 -5.09
CA ALA A 227 -13.09 15.37 -5.77
C ALA A 227 -14.60 15.52 -5.64
N GLU A 228 -15.10 15.78 -4.43
CA GLU A 228 -16.53 16.01 -4.16
C GLU A 228 -17.09 17.16 -4.99
N ARG A 229 -16.44 18.33 -4.93
CA ARG A 229 -16.86 19.50 -5.70
C ARG A 229 -16.88 19.24 -7.20
N LEU A 230 -15.88 18.50 -7.72
CA LEU A 230 -15.81 18.16 -9.14
C LEU A 230 -16.88 17.15 -9.55
N PHE A 231 -17.20 16.17 -8.69
CA PHE A 231 -18.33 15.26 -8.93
C PHE A 231 -19.65 16.03 -8.94
N ASP A 232 -19.90 16.90 -7.95
CA ASP A 232 -21.14 17.69 -7.91
C ASP A 232 -21.29 18.58 -9.16
N LEU A 233 -20.21 19.25 -9.57
CA LEU A 233 -20.17 20.04 -10.80
C LEU A 233 -20.37 19.19 -12.06
N ALA A 234 -19.89 17.95 -12.07
CA ALA A 234 -20.08 17.05 -13.20
C ALA A 234 -21.52 16.52 -13.32
N HIS A 235 -22.21 16.33 -12.18
CA HIS A 235 -23.62 15.95 -12.13
C HIS A 235 -24.55 17.09 -12.52
N ALA A 236 -24.21 18.32 -12.15
CA ALA A 236 -24.99 19.51 -12.47
C ALA A 236 -24.83 20.02 -13.91
N ASN A 237 -23.84 19.53 -14.67
CA ASN A 237 -23.51 20.04 -16.00
C ASN A 237 -24.26 19.30 -17.12
N GLU A 238 -25.12 20.01 -17.85
CA GLU A 238 -25.76 19.54 -19.08
C GLU A 238 -24.88 19.76 -20.34
N ASP A 239 -23.88 20.64 -20.27
CA ASP A 239 -23.10 21.18 -21.41
C ASP A 239 -21.94 20.29 -21.92
N GLY A 240 -22.00 18.96 -21.73
CA GLY A 240 -21.05 18.01 -22.34
C GLY A 240 -19.63 17.95 -21.74
N LYS A 241 -19.23 18.87 -20.83
CA LYS A 241 -17.95 18.81 -20.07
C LYS A 241 -17.97 17.86 -18.86
N SER A 242 -19.07 17.15 -18.66
CA SER A 242 -19.26 16.22 -17.53
C SER A 242 -18.20 15.11 -17.47
N ARG A 243 -17.63 14.69 -18.63
CA ARG A 243 -16.59 13.65 -18.65
C ARG A 243 -15.26 14.14 -18.05
N ASP A 244 -14.79 15.31 -18.44
CA ASP A 244 -13.51 15.85 -17.97
C ASP A 244 -13.55 16.17 -16.47
N LEU A 245 -14.68 16.70 -16.00
CA LEU A 245 -14.91 16.95 -14.58
C LEU A 245 -14.93 15.64 -13.77
N ARG A 246 -15.55 14.56 -14.28
CA ARG A 246 -15.51 13.23 -13.66
C ARG A 246 -14.10 12.66 -13.61
N LEU A 247 -13.34 12.72 -14.71
CA LEU A 247 -11.96 12.23 -14.74
C LEU A 247 -11.05 13.00 -13.78
N ALA A 248 -11.23 14.32 -13.68
CA ALA A 248 -10.50 15.13 -12.72
C ALA A 248 -10.91 14.79 -11.27
N ALA A 249 -12.20 14.54 -11.03
CA ALA A 249 -12.71 14.11 -9.72
C ALA A 249 -12.10 12.77 -9.29
N GLU A 250 -12.09 11.78 -10.19
CA GLU A 250 -11.43 10.48 -9.98
C GLU A 250 -9.92 10.64 -9.74
N GLY A 251 -9.26 11.54 -10.46
CA GLY A 251 -7.83 11.85 -10.26
C GLY A 251 -7.55 12.45 -8.88
N ALA A 252 -8.39 13.39 -8.42
CA ALA A 252 -8.29 13.96 -7.08
C ALA A 252 -8.58 12.91 -6.00
N GLN A 253 -9.58 12.06 -6.21
CA GLN A 253 -9.93 10.98 -5.29
C GLN A 253 -8.78 9.98 -5.15
N LEU A 254 -8.23 9.50 -6.27
CA LEU A 254 -7.06 8.62 -6.30
C LEU A 254 -5.87 9.23 -5.54
N LEU A 255 -5.57 10.50 -5.78
CA LEU A 255 -4.50 11.21 -5.08
C LEU A 255 -4.75 11.32 -3.57
N ALA A 256 -6.00 11.55 -3.16
CA ALA A 256 -6.38 11.59 -1.75
C ALA A 256 -6.14 10.25 -1.06
N TYR A 257 -6.58 9.14 -1.67
CA TYR A 257 -6.41 7.81 -1.12
C TYR A 257 -4.94 7.36 -1.09
N LEU A 258 -4.15 7.65 -2.12
CA LEU A 258 -2.71 7.37 -2.11
C LEU A 258 -1.99 8.16 -1.02
N THR A 259 -2.35 9.44 -0.86
CA THR A 259 -1.81 10.29 0.22
C THR A 259 -2.19 9.75 1.60
N ALA A 260 -3.43 9.30 1.77
CA ALA A 260 -3.88 8.64 3.01
C ALA A 260 -3.09 7.35 3.28
N CYS A 261 -2.81 6.57 2.24
CA CYS A 261 -2.00 5.36 2.37
C CYS A 261 -0.58 5.68 2.84
N GLN A 262 0.03 6.70 2.23
CA GLN A 262 1.36 7.18 2.60
C GLN A 262 1.40 7.62 4.08
N VAL A 263 0.36 8.29 4.58
CA VAL A 263 0.27 8.60 6.01
C VAL A 263 0.17 7.33 6.86
N MET A 264 -0.70 6.39 6.48
CA MET A 264 -1.03 5.24 7.31
C MET A 264 0.10 4.22 7.47
N ILE A 265 0.96 4.07 6.46
CA ILE A 265 2.03 3.07 6.44
C ILE A 265 3.15 3.37 7.44
N TRP A 266 3.54 4.63 7.65
CA TRP A 266 4.72 4.94 8.47
C TRP A 266 4.46 4.89 9.97
N PRO A 267 5.47 4.54 10.79
CA PRO A 267 5.34 4.62 12.23
C PRO A 267 5.18 6.08 12.71
N VAL A 268 4.42 6.26 13.79
CA VAL A 268 4.24 7.54 14.48
C VAL A 268 5.50 7.88 15.26
N ARG A 269 6.00 9.13 15.16
CA ARG A 269 7.20 9.59 15.90
C ARG A 269 6.88 10.56 17.03
N SER A 270 5.67 11.12 17.03
CA SER A 270 5.23 12.14 17.98
C SER A 270 3.72 12.04 18.22
N LYS A 271 3.23 12.68 19.28
CA LYS A 271 1.78 12.82 19.49
C LYS A 271 1.09 13.54 18.33
N ALA A 272 1.75 14.51 17.71
CA ALA A 272 1.20 15.23 16.55
C ALA A 272 1.00 14.29 15.35
N ASP A 273 2.00 13.44 15.04
CA ASP A 273 1.89 12.42 13.98
C ASP A 273 0.69 11.49 14.23
N LEU A 274 0.44 11.13 15.50
CA LEU A 274 -0.69 10.29 15.88
C LEU A 274 -2.03 10.99 15.67
N ASP A 275 -2.12 12.26 16.04
CA ASP A 275 -3.32 13.07 15.88
C ASP A 275 -3.62 13.31 14.39
N ASP A 276 -2.59 13.50 13.56
CA ASP A 276 -2.73 13.60 12.10
C ASP A 276 -3.22 12.28 11.47
N LYS A 277 -2.68 11.13 11.90
CA LYS A 277 -3.20 9.81 11.49
C LYS A 277 -4.67 9.64 11.87
N ARG A 278 -5.04 9.97 13.10
CA ARG A 278 -6.44 9.90 13.56
C ARG A 278 -7.35 10.78 12.71
N ALA A 279 -6.91 12.00 12.37
CA ALA A 279 -7.66 12.89 11.51
C ALA A 279 -7.88 12.28 10.11
N ILE A 280 -6.87 11.64 9.51
CA ILE A 280 -7.03 10.95 8.23
C ILE A 280 -7.97 9.76 8.37
N ALA A 281 -7.84 8.93 9.41
CA ALA A 281 -8.76 7.81 9.62
C ALA A 281 -10.21 8.28 9.78
N GLN A 282 -10.43 9.41 10.47
CA GLN A 282 -11.76 10.02 10.56
C GLN A 282 -12.28 10.41 9.17
N VAL A 283 -11.46 11.10 8.36
CA VAL A 283 -11.83 11.46 6.98
C VAL A 283 -12.21 10.22 6.17
N ILE A 284 -11.47 9.12 6.28
CA ILE A 284 -11.76 7.87 5.56
C ILE A 284 -13.00 7.15 6.12
N ASN A 285 -13.27 7.25 7.42
CA ASN A 285 -14.49 6.74 8.04
C ASN A 285 -15.73 7.52 7.60
N ASP A 286 -15.66 8.85 7.54
CA ASP A 286 -16.75 9.70 7.06
C ASP A 286 -17.12 9.43 5.59
N ARG A 287 -16.23 8.75 4.86
CA ARG A 287 -16.44 8.29 3.48
C ARG A 287 -17.01 6.88 3.37
N ALA A 288 -17.11 6.12 4.47
CA ALA A 288 -17.63 4.74 4.47
C ALA A 288 -19.02 4.62 3.82
N CYS A 289 -19.87 5.63 4.02
CA CYS A 289 -21.22 5.69 3.48
C CYS A 289 -21.34 6.51 2.18
N ARG A 290 -20.22 6.94 1.59
CA ARG A 290 -20.18 7.70 0.34
C ARG A 290 -19.97 6.75 -0.85
N PRO A 291 -20.36 7.15 -2.07
CA PRO A 291 -20.21 6.32 -3.29
C PRO A 291 -18.75 6.29 -3.79
N ASP A 292 -17.79 6.21 -2.87
CA ASP A 292 -16.38 6.08 -3.16
C ASP A 292 -16.06 4.62 -3.54
N PRO A 293 -15.14 4.37 -4.50
CA PRO A 293 -14.83 3.01 -4.91
C PRO A 293 -14.39 2.15 -3.72
N LEU A 294 -15.05 0.99 -3.55
CA LEU A 294 -14.83 0.08 -2.41
C LEU A 294 -13.35 -0.25 -2.18
N HIS A 295 -12.60 -0.49 -3.26
CA HIS A 295 -11.17 -0.84 -3.20
C HIS A 295 -10.30 0.29 -2.63
N MET A 296 -10.61 1.55 -2.94
CA MET A 296 -9.88 2.71 -2.41
C MET A 296 -10.14 2.88 -0.91
N GLN A 297 -11.39 2.66 -0.48
CA GLN A 297 -11.74 2.69 0.93
C GLN A 297 -11.08 1.53 1.70
N ALA A 298 -11.11 0.33 1.12
CA ALA A 298 -10.61 -0.87 1.74
C ALA A 298 -9.07 -0.89 1.82
N ILE A 299 -8.34 -0.35 0.84
CA ILE A 299 -6.87 -0.36 0.88
C ILE A 299 -6.31 0.40 2.07
N VAL A 300 -6.86 1.58 2.41
CA VAL A 300 -6.39 2.34 3.58
C VAL A 300 -6.57 1.56 4.88
N ARG A 301 -7.66 0.79 4.98
CA ARG A 301 -7.95 -0.06 6.14
C ARG A 301 -7.00 -1.26 6.16
N HIS A 302 -6.81 -1.90 5.01
CA HIS A 302 -5.94 -3.06 4.85
C HIS A 302 -4.48 -2.74 5.21
N ILE A 303 -3.92 -1.65 4.68
CA ILE A 303 -2.52 -1.29 4.97
C ILE A 303 -2.29 -0.92 6.43
N VAL A 304 -3.29 -0.43 7.16
CA VAL A 304 -3.15 -0.20 8.61
C VAL A 304 -3.01 -1.54 9.33
N ASP A 305 -3.83 -2.52 8.96
CA ASP A 305 -3.75 -3.89 9.50
C ASP A 305 -2.43 -4.60 9.15
N GLU A 306 -1.81 -4.26 8.02
CA GLU A 306 -0.49 -4.81 7.65
C GLU A 306 0.67 -4.03 8.29
N ALA A 307 0.63 -2.70 8.27
CA ALA A 307 1.68 -1.84 8.79
C ALA A 307 1.90 -2.02 10.29
N ILE A 308 0.87 -2.40 11.05
CA ILE A 308 1.00 -2.67 12.49
C ILE A 308 2.02 -3.77 12.79
N TRP A 309 2.17 -4.76 11.90
CA TRP A 309 3.14 -5.85 12.06
C TRP A 309 4.57 -5.36 11.82
N VAL A 310 4.74 -4.45 10.86
CA VAL A 310 6.02 -3.79 10.59
C VAL A 310 6.42 -2.91 11.77
N HIS A 311 5.47 -2.17 12.33
CA HIS A 311 5.68 -1.30 13.50
C HIS A 311 6.06 -2.10 14.75
N ARG A 312 5.39 -3.22 15.00
CA ARG A 312 5.74 -4.16 16.08
C ARG A 312 7.16 -4.70 15.92
N ARG A 313 7.55 -5.05 14.69
CA ARG A 313 8.90 -5.54 14.38
C ARG A 313 9.97 -4.48 14.67
N LEU A 314 9.68 -3.20 14.43
CA LEU A 314 10.54 -2.08 14.81
C LEU A 314 10.65 -1.87 16.34
N GLY A 315 9.96 -2.67 17.15
CA GLY A 315 10.01 -2.59 18.61
C GLY A 315 9.16 -1.47 19.19
N LEU A 316 8.19 -0.93 18.43
CA LEU A 316 7.26 0.06 18.93
C LEU A 316 6.30 -0.57 19.94
N SER A 317 6.10 0.13 21.07
CA SER A 317 5.19 -0.32 22.12
C SER A 317 3.74 -0.36 21.60
N ASP A 318 2.90 -1.25 22.14
CA ASP A 318 1.49 -1.35 21.74
C ASP A 318 0.73 -0.01 21.88
N ARG A 319 1.16 0.87 22.81
CA ARG A 319 0.58 2.21 22.99
C ARG A 319 0.95 3.19 21.87
N ALA A 320 2.05 2.95 21.17
CA ALA A 320 2.51 3.73 20.02
C ALA A 320 1.95 3.18 18.69
N LEU A 321 1.35 1.99 18.69
CA LEU A 321 0.71 1.43 17.51
C LEU A 321 -0.59 2.19 17.21
N PHE A 322 -0.72 2.64 15.97
CA PHE A 322 -1.96 3.22 15.49
C PHE A 322 -3.00 2.11 15.31
N THR A 323 -4.08 2.20 16.07
CA THR A 323 -5.29 1.39 15.90
C THR A 323 -6.48 2.33 15.74
N THR A 324 -7.47 1.91 14.97
CA THR A 324 -8.67 2.72 14.73
C THR A 324 -9.88 1.83 14.50
N ASP A 325 -11.02 2.30 14.98
CA ASP A 325 -12.30 1.66 14.77
C ASP A 325 -12.85 2.09 13.40
N TRP A 326 -12.63 1.23 12.40
CA TRP A 326 -13.20 1.47 11.08
C TRP A 326 -14.69 1.15 11.05
N ILE A 327 -15.48 2.09 10.53
CA ILE A 327 -16.87 1.86 10.13
C ILE A 327 -16.88 0.80 9.02
N GLU A 328 -17.83 -0.14 9.08
CA GLU A 328 -18.03 -1.13 8.02
C GLU A 328 -18.33 -0.41 6.70
N ILE A 329 -17.57 -0.75 5.67
CA ILE A 329 -17.77 -0.27 4.30
C ILE A 329 -18.88 -1.12 3.67
N VAL A 330 -19.87 -0.46 3.06
CA VAL A 330 -21.06 -1.08 2.48
C VAL A 330 -20.92 -1.18 0.97
#